data_AF-A0A2U1AS35-F1
#
_entry.id   AF-A0A2U1AS35-F1
#
_cell.length_a   1.000
_cell.length_b   1.000
_cell.length_c   1.000
_cell.angle_alpha   90.00
_cell.angle_beta   90.00
_cell.angle_gamma   90.00
#
_symmetry.space_group_name_H-M   'P 1'
#
loop_
_entity.id
_entity.type
_entity.pdbx_description
1 polymer ?
#
loop_
_entity_poly.entity_id
_entity_poly.type
_entity_poly.pdbx_seq_one_letter_code
_entity_poly.pdbx_strand_id
1 'polypeptide(L)'
;MDKIKMFNRYARNLKIVRSKLEFEISGNSEDSGVFICPLSLKVFTEDGLDSKYADQLTVEHVLPRSLGGRGITLTNKISNSQAGHTLDANLLAYLLHHDFNSGNGSIPVRYKFDDKITINGEIKRGRNLSLNFRPKEMHQGALRVIDLLKSPKELSISFSFVKPKDPSVALLRIAYLLAFSTLGYSFLFGATKYLNPNN
;
A
#
# COMPACT_ATOMS: atom_id res chain seq x y z
N MET A 1 10.74 -14.06 4.98
CA MET A 1 9.97 -14.50 6.15
C MET A 1 9.02 -15.59 5.70
N ASP A 2 8.96 -16.71 6.42
CA ASP A 2 8.27 -17.93 5.98
C ASP A 2 6.76 -17.86 6.33
N LYS A 3 5.88 -18.04 5.33
CA LYS A 3 4.42 -17.98 5.47
C LYS A 3 3.91 -19.00 6.50
N ILE A 4 4.46 -20.20 6.51
CA ILE A 4 4.06 -21.28 7.42
C ILE A 4 4.40 -20.90 8.86
N LYS A 5 5.61 -20.35 9.09
CA LYS A 5 6.01 -19.86 10.42
C LYS A 5 5.09 -18.75 10.92
N MET A 6 4.69 -17.83 10.05
CA MET A 6 3.76 -16.76 10.40
C MET A 6 2.37 -17.29 10.74
N PHE A 7 1.85 -18.21 9.93
CA PHE A 7 0.57 -18.87 10.16
C PHE A 7 0.55 -19.56 11.53
N ASN A 8 1.55 -20.42 11.79
CA ASN A 8 1.66 -21.15 13.04
C ASN A 8 1.78 -20.24 14.26
N ARG A 9 2.50 -19.12 14.12
CA ARG A 9 2.60 -18.09 15.19
C ARG A 9 1.23 -17.50 15.52
N TYR A 10 0.46 -17.10 14.50
CA TYR A 10 -0.85 -16.48 14.72
C TYR A 10 -1.90 -17.49 15.18
N ALA A 11 -1.91 -18.71 14.64
CA ALA A 11 -2.81 -19.76 15.10
C ALA A 11 -2.59 -20.08 16.59
N ARG A 12 -1.32 -20.15 17.02
CA ARG A 12 -0.99 -20.32 18.45
C ARG A 12 -1.44 -19.12 19.29
N ASN A 13 -1.19 -17.89 18.81
CA ASN A 13 -1.64 -16.68 19.48
C ASN A 13 -3.17 -16.64 19.63
N LEU A 14 -3.92 -17.04 18.60
CA LEU A 14 -5.39 -17.11 18.65
C LEU A 14 -5.86 -18.11 19.71
N LYS A 15 -5.24 -19.29 19.79
CA LYS A 15 -5.57 -20.31 20.80
C LYS A 15 -5.42 -19.75 22.23
N ILE A 16 -4.34 -19.01 22.49
CA ILE A 16 -4.09 -18.36 23.79
C ILE A 16 -5.11 -17.25 24.08
N VAL A 17 -5.46 -16.45 23.07
CA VAL A 17 -6.38 -15.33 23.25
C VAL A 17 -7.80 -15.84 23.49
N ARG A 18 -8.23 -16.87 22.74
CA ARG A 18 -9.54 -17.53 22.92
C ARG A 18 -9.70 -18.10 24.33
N SER A 19 -8.66 -18.77 24.86
CA SER A 19 -8.73 -19.34 26.21
C SER A 19 -8.79 -18.29 27.33
N LYS A 20 -8.40 -17.04 27.06
CA LYS A 20 -8.40 -15.94 28.05
C LYS A 20 -9.62 -15.02 27.95
N LEU A 21 -10.23 -14.92 26.78
CA LEU A 21 -11.30 -13.96 26.48
C LEU A 21 -12.68 -14.61 26.31
N GLU A 22 -12.77 -15.94 26.37
CA GLU A 22 -14.04 -16.68 26.39
C GLU A 22 -15.01 -16.33 25.25
N PHE A 23 -14.50 -16.06 24.05
CA PHE A 23 -15.33 -15.81 22.87
C PHE A 23 -15.41 -17.03 21.95
N GLU A 24 -16.57 -17.22 21.33
CA GLU A 24 -16.79 -18.24 20.31
C GLU A 24 -16.51 -17.69 18.91
N ILE A 25 -15.82 -18.47 18.09
CA ILE A 25 -15.71 -18.23 16.65
C ILE A 25 -16.73 -19.15 16.00
N SER A 26 -17.75 -18.60 15.37
CA SER A 26 -18.75 -19.37 14.64
C SER A 26 -18.10 -20.03 13.41
N GLY A 27 -17.93 -21.36 13.44
CA GLY A 27 -17.33 -22.13 12.34
C GLY A 27 -16.35 -23.18 12.83
N ASN A 28 -16.83 -24.43 12.83
CA ASN A 28 -16.18 -25.74 13.05
C ASN A 28 -14.87 -25.86 13.86
N SER A 29 -15.07 -26.63 14.93
CA SER A 29 -14.18 -27.55 15.66
C SER A 29 -13.11 -26.96 16.58
N GLU A 30 -13.14 -27.51 17.79
CA GLU A 30 -12.51 -27.09 19.04
C GLU A 30 -11.00 -27.32 19.10
N ASP A 31 -10.32 -27.68 18.00
CA ASP A 31 -8.88 -27.85 18.06
C ASP A 31 -8.13 -27.48 16.78
N SER A 32 -7.15 -26.59 16.99
CA SER A 32 -5.87 -26.50 16.28
C SER A 32 -5.84 -25.94 14.85
N GLY A 33 -5.25 -24.74 14.73
CA GLY A 33 -4.54 -24.36 13.49
C GLY A 33 -5.29 -23.46 12.52
N VAL A 34 -6.07 -22.48 13.00
CA VAL A 34 -6.72 -21.50 12.11
C VAL A 34 -6.13 -20.10 12.25
N PHE A 35 -6.19 -19.35 11.16
CA PHE A 35 -5.82 -17.95 11.06
C PHE A 35 -7.03 -17.13 10.62
N ILE A 36 -7.36 -16.09 11.39
CA ILE A 36 -8.35 -15.07 11.01
C ILE A 36 -7.61 -13.89 10.35
N CYS A 37 -7.96 -13.56 9.12
CA CYS A 37 -7.36 -12.40 8.45
C CYS A 37 -7.74 -11.10 9.19
N PRO A 38 -6.77 -10.24 9.57
CA PRO A 38 -7.06 -9.02 10.32
C PRO A 38 -7.83 -7.98 9.50
N LEU A 39 -7.87 -8.08 8.17
CA LEU A 39 -8.57 -7.10 7.32
C LEU A 39 -9.99 -7.52 6.95
N SER A 40 -10.20 -8.80 6.67
CA SER A 40 -11.49 -9.32 6.21
C SER A 40 -12.23 -10.14 7.25
N LEU A 41 -11.56 -10.49 8.35
CA LEU A 41 -12.06 -11.38 9.42
C LEU A 41 -12.46 -12.79 8.94
N LYS A 42 -12.12 -13.16 7.69
CA LYS A 42 -12.27 -14.52 7.18
C LYS A 42 -11.35 -15.48 7.90
N VAL A 43 -11.85 -16.69 8.15
CA VAL A 43 -11.11 -17.80 8.79
C VAL A 43 -10.42 -18.64 7.71
N PHE A 44 -9.16 -19.01 7.96
CA PHE A 44 -8.34 -19.83 7.08
C PHE A 44 -7.71 -20.98 7.87
N THR A 45 -7.73 -22.18 7.31
CA THR A 45 -6.88 -23.30 7.73
C THR A 45 -5.53 -23.23 7.02
N GLU A 46 -4.64 -24.20 7.28
CA GLU A 46 -3.35 -24.30 6.61
C GLU A 46 -3.48 -24.42 5.08
N ASP A 47 -4.56 -25.02 4.58
CA ASP A 47 -4.90 -25.06 3.14
C ASP A 47 -4.96 -23.66 2.53
N GLY A 48 -5.34 -22.66 3.31
CA GLY A 48 -5.34 -21.26 2.89
C GLY A 48 -3.96 -20.76 2.43
N LEU A 49 -2.85 -21.44 2.75
CA LEU A 49 -1.51 -21.09 2.28
C LEU A 49 -1.22 -21.53 0.83
N ASP A 50 -2.01 -22.45 0.29
CA ASP A 50 -1.82 -23.06 -1.03
C ASP A 50 -2.19 -22.09 -2.15
N SER A 51 -1.28 -21.98 -3.12
CA SER A 51 -1.41 -21.09 -4.26
C SER A 51 -2.55 -21.42 -5.23
N LYS A 52 -3.12 -22.63 -5.17
CA LYS A 52 -4.27 -23.02 -5.99
C LYS A 52 -5.55 -22.25 -5.63
N TYR A 53 -5.65 -21.73 -4.41
CA TYR A 53 -6.82 -20.98 -3.99
C TYR A 53 -6.75 -19.51 -4.42
N ALA A 54 -7.86 -19.01 -4.96
CA ALA A 54 -7.96 -17.64 -5.45
C ALA A 54 -7.74 -16.59 -4.34
N ASP A 55 -8.26 -16.85 -3.14
CA ASP A 55 -8.13 -15.97 -1.97
C ASP A 55 -7.17 -16.54 -0.91
N GLN A 56 -6.06 -17.14 -1.35
CA GLN A 56 -5.01 -17.66 -0.46
C GLN A 56 -4.43 -16.60 0.47
N LEU A 57 -3.77 -17.03 1.54
CA LEU A 57 -2.97 -16.21 2.43
C LEU A 57 -1.65 -15.80 1.78
N THR A 58 -1.36 -14.51 1.90
CA THR A 58 -0.20 -13.85 1.32
C THR A 58 0.50 -13.01 2.38
N VAL A 59 1.79 -12.74 2.15
CA VAL A 59 2.56 -11.83 3.01
C VAL A 59 2.17 -10.39 2.69
N GLU A 60 1.67 -9.69 3.70
CA GLU A 60 1.31 -8.27 3.62
C GLU A 60 2.55 -7.41 3.87
N HIS A 61 2.81 -6.50 2.94
CA HIS A 61 3.87 -5.50 3.05
C HIS A 61 3.19 -4.20 3.44
N VAL A 62 3.28 -3.86 4.72
CA VAL A 62 2.52 -2.72 5.26
C VAL A 62 2.98 -1.39 4.65
N LEU A 63 4.28 -1.25 4.44
CA LEU A 63 4.79 -0.28 3.48
C LEU A 63 4.98 -0.98 2.14
N PRO A 64 4.70 -0.32 1.00
CA PRO A 64 5.06 -0.83 -0.31
C PRO A 64 6.55 -1.20 -0.36
N ARG A 65 6.90 -2.28 -1.06
CA ARG A 65 8.31 -2.67 -1.25
C ARG A 65 9.16 -1.56 -1.85
N SER A 66 8.58 -0.76 -2.75
CA SER A 66 9.22 0.40 -3.36
C SER A 66 9.64 1.48 -2.36
N LEU A 67 9.01 1.50 -1.17
CA LEU A 67 9.33 2.39 -0.05
C LEU A 67 10.13 1.68 1.05
N GLY A 68 10.76 0.54 0.74
CA GLY A 68 11.57 -0.23 1.70
C GLY A 68 10.76 -1.09 2.67
N GLY A 69 9.46 -1.28 2.39
CA GLY A 69 8.59 -2.05 3.27
C GLY A 69 8.97 -3.53 3.37
N ARG A 70 8.87 -4.06 4.59
CA ARG A 70 9.08 -5.48 4.89
C ARG A 70 7.74 -6.19 5.03
N GLY A 71 7.70 -7.46 4.63
CA GLY A 71 6.55 -8.31 4.89
C GLY A 71 6.46 -8.64 6.38
N ILE A 72 5.47 -8.08 7.09
CA ILE A 72 5.40 -8.17 8.56
C ILE A 72 4.23 -9.02 9.08
N THR A 73 3.19 -9.23 8.27
CA THR A 73 2.01 -10.02 8.65
C THR A 73 1.41 -10.81 7.48
N LEU A 74 0.40 -11.62 7.76
CA LEU A 74 -0.39 -12.33 6.75
C LEU A 74 -1.74 -11.65 6.56
N THR A 75 -2.21 -11.63 5.32
CA THR A 75 -3.58 -11.24 4.93
C THR A 75 -4.03 -12.10 3.75
N ASN A 76 -5.34 -12.19 3.51
CA ASN A 76 -5.85 -12.87 2.32
C ASN A 76 -5.56 -12.05 1.06
N LYS A 77 -5.33 -12.75 -0.07
CA LYS A 77 -4.89 -12.16 -1.33
C LYS A 77 -5.84 -11.05 -1.83
N ILE A 78 -7.15 -11.24 -1.72
CA ILE A 78 -8.13 -10.24 -2.17
C ILE A 78 -7.94 -8.93 -1.39
N SER A 79 -7.82 -8.99 -0.06
CA SER A 79 -7.63 -7.80 0.77
C SER A 79 -6.27 -7.15 0.52
N ASN A 80 -5.21 -7.94 0.36
CA ASN A 80 -3.86 -7.44 0.04
C ASN A 80 -3.84 -6.70 -1.31
N SER A 81 -4.43 -7.30 -2.36
CA SER A 81 -4.43 -6.75 -3.71
C SER A 81 -5.37 -5.55 -3.89
N GLN A 82 -6.62 -5.62 -3.42
CA GLN A 82 -7.59 -4.55 -3.63
C GLN A 82 -7.23 -3.28 -2.85
N ALA A 83 -6.85 -3.44 -1.58
CA ALA A 83 -6.54 -2.30 -0.72
C ALA A 83 -5.13 -1.75 -0.99
N GLY A 84 -4.15 -2.60 -1.34
CA GLY A 84 -2.77 -2.18 -1.64
C GLY A 84 -2.69 -1.23 -2.82
N HIS A 85 -3.21 -1.59 -3.99
CA HIS A 85 -2.97 -0.79 -5.20
C HIS A 85 -3.48 0.66 -5.13
N THR A 86 -4.65 0.89 -4.54
CA THR A 86 -5.23 2.25 -4.50
C THR A 86 -4.68 3.06 -3.32
N LEU A 87 -4.58 2.46 -2.12
CA LEU A 87 -4.12 3.18 -0.94
C LEU A 87 -2.62 3.47 -1.01
N ASP A 88 -1.82 2.52 -1.50
CA ASP A 88 -0.37 2.68 -1.60
C ASP A 88 0.01 3.73 -2.65
N ALA A 89 -0.68 3.73 -3.80
CA ALA A 89 -0.47 4.74 -4.84
C ALA A 89 -0.83 6.15 -4.33
N ASN A 90 -1.94 6.27 -3.58
CA ASN A 90 -2.34 7.55 -2.98
C ASN A 90 -1.36 8.01 -1.90
N LEU A 91 -0.89 7.10 -1.04
CA LEU A 91 0.10 7.42 -0.01
C LEU A 91 1.43 7.85 -0.63
N LEU A 92 1.89 7.14 -1.66
CA LEU A 92 3.09 7.53 -2.40
C LEU A 92 2.94 8.92 -3.03
N ALA A 93 1.81 9.17 -3.71
CA ALA A 93 1.54 10.49 -4.28
C ALA A 93 1.54 11.57 -3.19
N TYR A 94 0.93 11.30 -2.03
CA TYR A 94 0.92 12.22 -0.90
C TYR A 94 2.33 12.54 -0.40
N LEU A 95 3.17 11.52 -0.18
CA LEU A 95 4.55 11.69 0.29
C LEU A 95 5.40 12.48 -0.72
N LEU A 96 5.34 12.14 -2.00
CA LEU A 96 6.07 12.87 -3.05
C LEU A 96 5.65 14.34 -3.13
N HIS A 97 4.34 14.61 -2.99
CA HIS A 97 3.81 15.98 -2.95
C HIS A 97 4.23 16.73 -1.69
N HIS A 98 4.24 16.07 -0.54
CA HIS A 98 4.70 16.65 0.72
C HIS A 98 6.17 17.07 0.61
N ASP A 99 7.04 16.16 0.18
CA ASP A 99 8.48 16.40 -0.01
C ASP A 99 8.74 17.55 -1.01
N PHE A 100 8.03 17.53 -2.14
CA PHE A 100 8.09 18.61 -3.13
C PHE A 100 7.63 19.96 -2.56
N ASN A 101 6.54 20.00 -1.80
CA ASN A 101 6.05 21.24 -1.21
C ASN A 101 6.98 21.78 -0.11
N SER A 102 7.62 20.87 0.63
CA SER A 102 8.65 21.17 1.63
C SER A 102 9.98 21.64 1.02
N GLY A 103 10.08 21.70 -0.31
CA GLY A 103 11.22 22.26 -1.02
C GLY A 103 12.33 21.26 -1.35
N ASN A 104 12.13 19.97 -1.08
CA ASN A 104 13.11 18.92 -1.36
C ASN A 104 12.41 17.64 -1.82
N GLY A 105 12.14 17.53 -3.12
CA GLY A 105 11.45 16.36 -3.67
C GLY A 105 11.24 16.43 -5.17
N SER A 106 10.70 15.36 -5.73
CA SER A 106 10.25 15.33 -7.13
C SER A 106 8.86 14.72 -7.24
N ILE A 107 8.07 15.27 -8.15
CA ILE A 107 6.76 14.72 -8.51
C ILE A 107 6.77 14.24 -9.96
N PRO A 108 6.24 13.04 -10.25
CA PRO A 108 6.04 12.60 -11.62
C PRO A 108 4.95 13.45 -12.28
N VAL A 109 5.22 13.92 -13.49
CA VAL A 109 4.29 14.75 -14.25
C VAL A 109 4.19 14.26 -15.69
N ARG A 110 3.10 14.65 -16.34
CA ARG A 110 2.89 14.52 -17.77
C ARG A 110 2.92 15.92 -18.38
N TYR A 111 3.97 16.21 -19.12
CA TYR A 111 4.12 17.44 -19.90
C TYR A 111 3.31 17.35 -21.18
N LYS A 112 2.72 18.47 -21.58
CA LYS A 112 2.02 18.64 -22.84
C LYS A 112 2.56 19.89 -23.55
N PHE A 113 3.13 19.69 -24.72
CA PHE A 113 3.73 20.73 -25.57
C PHE A 113 2.77 21.07 -26.71
N ASP A 114 2.37 22.34 -26.82
CA ASP A 114 1.43 22.90 -27.81
C ASP A 114 0.16 22.05 -28.00
N ASP A 115 -0.32 21.46 -26.91
CA ASP A 115 -1.43 20.51 -26.88
C ASP A 115 -1.31 19.26 -27.77
N LYS A 116 -0.16 19.04 -28.40
CA LYS A 116 0.06 18.00 -29.43
C LYS A 116 0.91 16.84 -28.94
N ILE A 117 1.93 17.13 -28.12
CA ILE A 117 2.91 16.13 -27.70
C ILE A 117 2.84 15.95 -26.21
N THR A 118 2.69 14.70 -25.78
CA THR A 118 2.61 14.33 -24.37
C THR A 118 3.83 13.51 -23.98
N ILE A 119 4.56 13.93 -22.95
CA ILE A 119 5.77 13.25 -22.46
C ILE A 119 5.71 13.10 -20.94
N ASN A 120 6.06 11.91 -20.46
CA ASN A 120 6.25 11.68 -19.03
C ASN A 120 7.58 12.25 -18.55
N GLY A 121 7.56 12.86 -17.38
CA GLY A 121 8.76 13.37 -16.74
C GLY A 121 8.55 13.57 -15.25
N GLU A 122 9.39 14.42 -14.68
CA GLU A 122 9.38 14.81 -13.29
C GLU A 122 9.63 16.32 -13.17
N ILE A 123 9.01 16.94 -12.16
CA ILE A 123 9.41 18.26 -11.69
C ILE A 123 10.12 18.02 -10.37
N LYS A 124 11.35 18.51 -10.25
CA LYS A 124 12.15 18.40 -9.03
C LYS A 124 12.38 19.78 -8.43
N ARG A 125 12.16 19.89 -7.13
CA ARG A 125 12.41 21.09 -6.33
C ARG A 125 13.57 20.83 -5.39
N GLY A 126 14.57 21.70 -5.47
CA GLY A 126 15.69 21.81 -4.55
C GLY A 126 16.04 23.29 -4.40
N ARG A 127 17.33 23.67 -4.51
CA ARG A 127 17.70 25.10 -4.58
C ARG A 127 17.06 25.81 -5.77
N ASN A 128 16.90 25.10 -6.88
CA ASN A 128 16.23 25.55 -8.09
C ASN A 128 15.05 24.62 -8.40
N LEU A 129 14.11 25.11 -9.22
CA LEU A 129 13.08 24.28 -9.83
C LEU A 129 13.62 23.72 -11.16
N SER A 130 13.66 22.40 -11.30
CA SER A 130 14.11 21.73 -12.52
C SER A 130 13.01 20.87 -13.11
N LEU A 131 12.80 21.00 -14.43
CA LEU A 131 11.86 20.20 -15.20
C LEU A 131 12.66 19.16 -15.99
N ASN A 132 12.52 17.89 -15.63
CA ASN A 132 13.19 16.80 -16.35
C ASN A 132 12.14 15.99 -17.10
N PHE A 133 12.35 15.74 -18.38
CA PHE A 133 11.53 14.83 -19.15
C PHE A 133 12.42 13.72 -19.69
N ARG A 134 11.96 12.48 -19.57
CA ARG A 134 12.63 11.33 -20.17
C ARG A 134 11.85 10.96 -21.41
N PRO A 135 12.26 11.39 -22.60
CA PRO A 135 11.75 10.79 -23.82
C PRO A 135 12.13 9.31 -23.78
N LYS A 136 11.20 8.44 -23.36
CA LYS A 136 11.37 7.00 -23.50
C LYS A 136 11.50 6.74 -25.00
N GLU A 137 12.66 6.22 -25.39
CA GLU A 137 12.99 5.57 -26.66
C GLU A 137 12.48 6.28 -27.92
N MET A 138 13.35 7.03 -28.62
CA MET A 138 13.33 7.37 -30.07
C MET A 138 11.97 7.47 -30.82
N HIS A 139 10.88 7.78 -30.13
CA HIS A 139 9.57 7.95 -30.73
C HIS A 139 9.53 9.38 -31.26
N GLN A 140 9.00 9.58 -32.47
CA GLN A 140 9.02 10.88 -33.16
C GLN A 140 8.58 12.09 -32.33
N GLY A 141 7.81 11.90 -31.25
CA GLY A 141 7.47 12.95 -30.28
C GLY A 141 8.67 13.55 -29.56
N ALA A 142 9.72 12.79 -29.25
CA ALA A 142 10.94 13.30 -28.60
C ALA A 142 11.75 14.22 -29.51
N LEU A 143 11.92 13.84 -30.78
CA LEU A 143 12.59 14.66 -31.80
C LEU A 143 11.80 15.93 -32.07
N ARG A 144 10.46 15.82 -32.19
CA ARG A 144 9.59 17.00 -32.35
C ARG A 144 9.67 17.97 -31.17
N VAL A 145 9.84 17.50 -29.94
CA VAL A 145 10.05 18.41 -28.80
C VAL A 145 11.40 19.13 -28.90
N ILE A 146 12.47 18.45 -29.34
CA ILE A 146 13.75 19.09 -29.60
C ILE A 146 13.62 20.16 -30.70
N ASP A 147 12.87 19.87 -31.77
CA ASP A 147 12.63 20.83 -32.85
C ASP A 147 11.80 22.03 -32.39
N LEU A 148 10.77 21.79 -31.57
CA LEU A 148 9.95 22.86 -30.96
C LEU A 148 10.80 23.75 -30.05
N LEU A 149 11.70 23.17 -29.25
CA LEU A 149 12.61 23.92 -28.36
C LEU A 149 13.66 24.75 -29.12
N LYS A 150 14.00 24.38 -30.36
CA LYS A 150 14.93 25.12 -31.22
C LYS A 150 14.26 26.21 -32.07
N SER A 151 12.93 26.22 -32.13
CA SER A 151 12.16 27.18 -32.92
C SER A 151 12.09 28.56 -32.24
N PRO A 152 12.15 29.68 -32.98
CA PRO A 152 12.02 31.03 -32.42
C PRO A 152 10.57 31.42 -32.06
N LYS A 153 9.62 30.48 -32.12
CA LYS A 153 8.21 30.72 -31.79
C LYS A 153 7.94 30.50 -30.30
N GLU A 154 6.94 31.19 -29.77
CA GLU A 154 6.42 30.91 -28.42
C GLU A 154 6.00 29.44 -28.31
N LEU A 155 6.48 28.77 -27.27
CA LEU A 155 6.20 27.37 -26.98
C LEU A 155 5.34 27.28 -25.72
N SER A 156 4.15 26.67 -25.83
CA SER A 156 3.28 26.44 -24.68
C SER A 156 3.59 25.10 -24.03
N ILE A 157 3.96 25.13 -22.74
CA ILE A 157 4.21 23.94 -21.94
C ILE A 157 3.22 23.93 -20.77
N SER A 158 2.34 22.94 -20.75
CA SER A 158 1.50 22.64 -19.59
C SER A 158 1.89 21.29 -18.98
N PHE A 159 1.54 21.08 -17.72
CA PHE A 159 1.80 19.81 -17.05
C PHE A 159 0.62 19.39 -16.21
N SER A 160 0.46 18.07 -16.08
CA SER A 160 -0.53 17.44 -15.20
C SER A 160 0.16 16.44 -14.27
N PHE A 161 -0.35 16.32 -13.06
CA PHE A 161 0.16 15.41 -12.03
C PHE A 161 -1.00 14.79 -11.27
N VAL A 162 -0.73 13.66 -10.62
CA VAL A 162 -1.72 12.98 -9.79
C VAL A 162 -1.91 13.79 -8.52
N LYS A 163 -3.10 14.35 -8.31
CA LYS A 163 -3.41 15.01 -7.05
C LYS A 163 -3.54 13.97 -5.94
N PRO A 164 -2.79 14.11 -4.83
CA PRO A 164 -2.91 13.17 -3.73
C PRO A 164 -4.29 13.30 -3.08
N LYS A 165 -4.86 12.15 -2.69
CA LYS A 165 -6.04 12.09 -1.81
C LYS A 165 -5.58 12.09 -0.36
N ASP A 166 -6.53 12.24 0.56
CA ASP A 166 -6.27 12.11 1.99
C ASP A 166 -5.60 10.75 2.32
N PRO A 167 -4.38 10.74 2.89
CA PRO A 167 -3.66 9.51 3.21
C PRO A 167 -4.16 8.84 4.49
N SER A 168 -5.09 9.44 5.25
CA SER A 168 -5.48 8.99 6.58
C SER A 168 -5.92 7.53 6.62
N VAL A 169 -6.69 7.06 5.63
CA VAL A 169 -7.11 5.66 5.54
C VAL A 169 -5.92 4.72 5.32
N ALA A 170 -4.96 5.11 4.48
CA ALA A 170 -3.76 4.33 4.22
C ALA A 170 -2.87 4.27 5.48
N LEU A 171 -2.66 5.40 6.14
CA LEU A 171 -1.90 5.49 7.40
C LEU A 171 -2.57 4.69 8.53
N LEU A 172 -3.89 4.75 8.64
CA LEU A 172 -4.64 3.97 9.63
C LEU A 172 -4.51 2.47 9.38
N ARG A 173 -4.63 2.02 8.12
CA ARG A 173 -4.40 0.62 7.75
C ARG A 173 -2.97 0.18 8.08
N ILE A 174 -1.98 1.05 7.84
CA ILE A 174 -0.58 0.80 8.18
C ILE A 174 -0.40 0.62 9.68
N ALA A 175 -0.90 1.57 10.47
CA ALA A 175 -0.81 1.53 11.93
C ALA A 175 -1.53 0.28 12.49
N TYR A 176 -2.70 -0.03 11.97
CA TYR A 176 -3.49 -1.21 12.33
C TYR A 176 -2.72 -2.52 12.08
N LEU A 177 -2.15 -2.68 10.88
CA LEU A 177 -1.41 -3.89 10.52
C LEU A 177 -0.07 -4.01 11.26
N LEU A 178 0.58 -2.89 11.57
CA LEU A 178 1.76 -2.85 12.44
C LEU A 178 1.40 -3.33 13.86
N ALA A 179 0.33 -2.77 14.45
CA ALA A 179 -0.16 -3.16 15.76
C ALA A 179 -0.51 -4.65 15.80
N PHE A 180 -1.27 -5.15 14.81
CA PHE A 180 -1.60 -6.57 14.71
C PHE A 180 -0.36 -7.45 14.53
N SER A 181 0.64 -7.01 13.75
CA SER A 181 1.86 -7.81 13.54
C SER A 181 2.67 -8.05 14.84
N THR A 182 2.52 -7.13 15.80
CA THR A 182 3.19 -7.16 17.10
C THR A 182 2.35 -7.85 18.17
N LEU A 183 1.07 -7.48 18.27
CA LEU A 183 0.18 -7.86 19.37
C LEU A 183 -0.72 -9.08 19.03
N GLY A 184 -0.85 -9.40 17.75
CA GLY A 184 -1.73 -10.48 17.26
C GLY A 184 -3.20 -10.25 17.60
N TYR A 185 -3.91 -11.34 17.88
CA TYR A 185 -5.33 -11.34 18.20
C TYR A 185 -5.69 -10.70 19.53
N SER A 186 -4.72 -10.50 20.43
CA SER A 186 -4.96 -9.70 21.64
C SER A 186 -5.32 -8.25 21.29
N PHE A 187 -4.79 -7.71 20.19
CA PHE A 187 -5.17 -6.38 19.72
C PHE A 187 -6.56 -6.37 19.08
N LEU A 188 -6.89 -7.42 18.33
CA LEU A 188 -8.18 -7.51 17.62
C LEU A 188 -9.35 -7.77 18.59
N PHE A 189 -9.16 -8.66 19.56
CA PHE A 189 -10.22 -9.11 20.45
C PHE A 189 -10.03 -8.67 21.91
N GLY A 190 -8.85 -8.21 22.32
CA GLY A 190 -8.63 -7.79 23.72
C GLY A 190 -9.39 -6.53 24.12
N ALA A 191 -9.76 -5.68 23.15
CA ALA A 191 -10.53 -4.47 23.43
C ALA A 191 -12.00 -4.74 23.80
N THR A 192 -12.58 -5.88 23.41
CA THR A 192 -14.01 -6.16 23.67
C THR A 192 -14.31 -6.36 25.16
N LYS A 193 -13.32 -6.77 25.97
CA LYS A 193 -13.50 -6.92 27.42
C LYS A 193 -13.52 -5.58 28.17
N TYR A 194 -12.89 -4.55 27.62
CA TYR A 194 -12.78 -3.21 28.24
C TYR A 194 -13.75 -2.18 27.66
N LEU A 195 -14.37 -2.47 26.51
CA LEU A 195 -15.37 -1.61 25.86
C LEU A 195 -16.81 -2.05 26.13
N ASN A 196 -17.02 -3.09 26.95
CA ASN A 196 -18.35 -3.43 27.46
C ASN A 196 -18.54 -2.70 28.80
N PRO A 197 -19.33 -1.59 28.86
CA PRO A 197 -19.53 -0.81 30.07
C PRO A 197 -20.34 -1.55 31.16
N ASN A 198 -20.70 -2.81 30.92
CA ASN A 198 -21.46 -3.66 31.83
C ASN A 198 -20.60 -4.72 32.56
N ASN A 199 -19.26 -4.60 32.53
CA ASN A 199 -18.34 -5.35 33.39
C ASN A 199 -17.74 -4.45 34.47
#